data_AF-A0A538L2S4-F1
#
_entry.id   AF-A0A538L2S4-F1
#
_cell.length_a   1.000
_cell.length_b   1.000
_cell.length_c   1.000
_cell.angle_alpha   90.00
_cell.angle_beta   90.00
_cell.angle_gamma   90.00
#
_symmetry.space_group_name_H-M   'P 1'
#
loop_
_entity.id
_entity.type
_entity.pdbx_description
1 polymer ?
#
loop_
_entity_poly.entity_id
_entity_poly.type
_entity_poly.pdbx_seq_one_letter_code
_entity_poly.pdbx_strand_id
1 'polypeptide(L)'
;MRRLALLGAVVAAAALPQLARADGDPASDYLLVQHVFVPYEGATAAKEQRTLTAAVAAANKAGFKIRVAVIFSNYDLGSVTVLWRKPQTYARFLGAELAFVYSQRLLVLMPNGFGFNWPKHSPKAEYATLAKVPVKHGAAGMLESATAAVQALAKAG
;
A
#
# COMPACT_ATOMS: atom_id res chain seq x y z
N MET A 1 23.81 62.95 8.32
CA MET A 1 24.06 61.71 9.07
C MET A 1 22.72 61.05 9.40
N ARG A 2 22.56 59.76 9.05
CA ARG A 2 21.75 58.71 9.74
C ARG A 2 20.23 58.98 9.89
N ARG A 3 19.28 58.20 9.38
CA ARG A 3 19.20 56.76 9.09
C ARG A 3 17.95 56.49 8.22
N LEU A 4 18.08 55.54 7.30
CA LEU A 4 17.00 54.83 6.60
C LEU A 4 16.09 54.08 7.58
N ALA A 5 14.78 54.04 7.34
CA ALA A 5 13.80 53.07 7.87
C ALA A 5 12.38 53.56 7.51
N LEU A 6 11.40 52.82 6.99
CA LEU A 6 11.21 51.38 6.82
C LEU A 6 10.13 51.20 5.73
N LEU A 7 10.53 50.68 4.57
CA LEU A 7 9.66 49.93 3.67
C LEU A 7 9.56 48.52 4.25
N GLY A 8 8.39 48.08 4.69
CA GLY A 8 8.25 46.73 5.25
C GLY A 8 6.84 46.44 5.76
N ALA A 9 5.87 46.36 4.85
CA ALA A 9 4.50 45.98 5.21
C ALA A 9 3.80 45.20 4.09
N VAL A 10 4.45 44.21 3.48
CA VAL A 10 3.77 43.18 2.68
C VAL A 10 4.64 41.91 2.74
N VAL A 11 3.99 40.73 2.82
CA VAL A 11 4.55 39.36 2.85
C VAL A 11 4.80 38.79 4.26
N ALA A 12 3.71 38.47 4.96
CA ALA A 12 3.73 37.52 6.08
C ALA A 12 2.51 36.58 6.06
N ALA A 13 2.13 36.08 4.87
CA ALA A 13 0.98 35.17 4.69
C ALA A 13 1.35 33.79 4.10
N ALA A 14 2.63 33.41 4.10
CA ALA A 14 3.10 32.15 3.51
C ALA A 14 3.98 31.35 4.48
N ALA A 15 3.45 30.94 5.63
CA ALA A 15 4.13 29.98 6.49
C ALA A 15 3.16 29.18 7.38
N LEU A 16 1.90 29.00 6.99
CA LEU A 16 1.13 27.91 7.57
C LEU A 16 1.66 26.63 6.94
N PRO A 17 2.15 25.65 7.71
CA PRO A 17 2.39 24.33 7.16
C PRO A 17 1.06 23.91 6.56
N GLN A 18 1.06 23.64 5.26
CA GLN A 18 -0.03 22.89 4.67
C GLN A 18 -0.15 21.65 5.55
N LEU A 19 -1.24 21.54 6.31
CA LEU A 19 -1.72 20.26 6.79
C LEU A 19 -2.01 19.48 5.51
N ALA A 20 -0.94 18.92 4.93
CA ALA A 20 -1.04 17.79 4.04
C ALA A 20 -1.90 16.84 4.82
N ARG A 21 -3.11 16.65 4.31
CA ARG A 21 -4.14 15.81 4.90
C ARG A 21 -3.63 14.39 4.69
N ALA A 22 -2.61 14.02 5.46
CA ALA A 22 -2.20 12.66 5.62
C ALA A 22 -3.45 12.01 6.18
N ASP A 23 -4.11 11.20 5.35
CA ASP A 23 -5.21 10.33 5.76
C ASP A 23 -4.77 9.41 6.92
N GLY A 24 -3.47 9.40 7.19
CA GLY A 24 -2.83 8.74 8.30
C GLY A 24 -2.59 7.28 8.00
N ASP A 25 -2.98 6.80 6.81
CA ASP A 25 -2.62 5.50 6.26
C ASP A 25 -1.46 5.64 5.25
N PRO A 26 -0.21 5.31 5.62
CA PRO A 26 0.92 5.41 4.70
C PRO A 26 0.75 4.61 3.40
N ALA A 27 0.02 3.49 3.41
CA ALA A 27 -0.11 2.67 2.21
C ALA A 27 -0.93 3.39 1.12
N SER A 28 -1.94 4.18 1.48
CA SER A 28 -2.76 4.91 0.52
C SER A 28 -1.91 5.93 -0.24
N ASP A 29 -1.07 6.69 0.45
CA ASP A 29 -0.16 7.69 -0.11
C ASP A 29 0.85 7.07 -1.09
N TYR A 30 1.53 6.00 -0.68
CA TYR A 30 2.55 5.35 -1.49
C TYR A 30 1.96 4.70 -2.73
N LEU A 31 0.82 4.04 -2.58
CA LEU A 31 0.20 3.33 -3.68
C LEU A 31 -0.39 4.26 -4.73
N LEU A 32 -0.59 5.57 -4.48
CA LEU A 32 -0.97 6.51 -5.54
C LEU A 32 0.01 6.46 -6.73
N VAL A 33 1.30 6.40 -6.42
CA VAL A 33 2.40 6.50 -7.40
C VAL A 33 3.19 5.20 -7.58
N GLN A 34 3.16 4.30 -6.59
CA GLN A 34 3.90 3.03 -6.61
C GLN A 34 2.96 1.83 -6.75
N HIS A 35 3.51 0.68 -7.13
CA HIS A 35 2.74 -0.58 -7.23
C HIS A 35 2.84 -1.45 -5.98
N VAL A 36 3.83 -1.22 -5.14
CA VAL A 36 4.13 -2.04 -3.97
C VAL A 36 4.43 -1.13 -2.79
N PHE A 37 3.72 -1.33 -1.67
CA PHE A 37 4.03 -0.74 -0.38
C PHE A 37 4.62 -1.82 0.54
N VAL A 38 5.85 -1.58 0.99
CA VAL A 38 6.58 -2.41 1.96
C VAL A 38 7.24 -1.46 2.98
N PRO A 39 6.83 -1.50 4.25
CA PRO A 39 7.42 -0.69 5.34
C PRO A 39 8.91 -0.98 5.60
N TYR A 40 9.54 -0.15 6.43
CA TYR A 40 10.99 -0.23 6.74
C TYR A 40 11.45 -1.61 7.24
N GLU A 41 10.62 -2.33 8.00
CA GLU A 41 10.93 -3.69 8.43
C GLU A 41 11.20 -4.63 7.25
N GLY A 42 10.57 -4.39 6.10
CA GLY A 42 10.85 -5.11 4.85
C GLY A 42 12.22 -4.80 4.24
N ALA A 43 12.86 -3.67 4.59
CA ALA A 43 14.22 -3.34 4.14
C ALA A 43 15.26 -4.35 4.67
N THR A 44 14.97 -5.03 5.78
CA THR A 44 15.80 -6.14 6.29
C THR A 44 15.79 -7.37 5.37
N ALA A 45 14.84 -7.45 4.44
CA ALA A 45 14.64 -8.52 3.47
C ALA A 45 14.68 -7.98 2.02
N ALA A 46 15.75 -7.23 1.70
CA ALA A 46 15.88 -6.52 0.42
C ALA A 46 15.82 -7.42 -0.82
N LYS A 47 16.24 -8.68 -0.72
CA LYS A 47 16.15 -9.65 -1.82
C LYS A 47 14.70 -9.98 -2.12
N GLU A 48 13.93 -10.33 -1.09
CA GLU A 48 12.53 -10.71 -1.17
C GLU A 48 11.67 -9.52 -1.61
N GLN A 49 12.00 -8.30 -1.15
CA GLN A 49 11.35 -7.08 -1.61
C GLN A 49 11.55 -6.87 -3.12
N ARG A 50 12.77 -7.06 -3.64
CA ARG A 50 13.03 -7.00 -5.09
C ARG A 50 12.26 -8.07 -5.86
N THR A 51 12.19 -9.28 -5.33
CA THR A 51 11.41 -10.36 -5.94
C THR A 51 9.92 -10.04 -5.99
N LEU A 52 9.34 -9.50 -4.92
CA LEU A 52 7.94 -9.06 -4.89
C LEU A 52 7.69 -7.97 -5.95
N THR A 53 8.52 -6.93 -5.97
CA THR A 53 8.42 -5.84 -6.95
C THR A 53 8.50 -6.35 -8.39
N ALA A 54 9.42 -7.29 -8.67
CA ALA A 54 9.54 -7.90 -9.99
C ALA A 54 8.31 -8.74 -10.37
N ALA A 55 7.75 -9.52 -9.43
CA ALA A 55 6.54 -10.31 -9.65
C ALA A 55 5.33 -9.41 -9.97
N VAL A 56 5.17 -8.31 -9.22
CA VAL A 56 4.12 -7.31 -9.47
C VAL A 56 4.32 -6.63 -10.82
N ALA A 57 5.54 -6.24 -11.17
CA ALA A 57 5.84 -5.65 -12.47
C ALA A 57 5.53 -6.63 -13.62
N ALA A 58 5.88 -7.91 -13.48
CA ALA A 58 5.60 -8.95 -14.47
C ALA A 58 4.09 -9.16 -14.66
N ALA A 59 3.32 -9.27 -13.57
CA ALA A 59 1.86 -9.39 -13.63
C ALA A 59 1.22 -8.17 -14.33
N ASN A 60 1.67 -6.96 -13.97
CA ASN A 60 1.19 -5.73 -14.60
C ASN A 60 1.53 -5.66 -16.10
N LYS A 61 2.72 -6.13 -16.51
CA LYS A 61 3.12 -6.20 -17.92
C LYS A 61 2.28 -7.22 -18.69
N ALA A 62 1.89 -8.33 -18.05
CA ALA A 62 1.02 -9.35 -18.62
C ALA A 62 -0.47 -8.97 -18.65
N GLY A 63 -0.85 -7.78 -18.20
CA GLY A 63 -2.24 -7.30 -18.20
C GLY A 63 -3.00 -7.56 -16.90
N PHE A 64 -2.45 -8.34 -15.97
CA PHE A 64 -2.98 -8.51 -14.63
C PHE A 64 -2.61 -7.31 -13.75
N LYS A 65 -3.31 -6.19 -13.95
CA LYS A 65 -3.03 -4.94 -13.23
C LYS A 65 -3.31 -5.11 -11.74
N ILE A 66 -2.26 -4.98 -10.93
CA ILE A 66 -2.31 -5.20 -9.48
C ILE A 66 -1.38 -4.25 -8.70
N ARG A 67 -1.87 -3.77 -7.55
CA ARG A 67 -1.09 -3.10 -6.50
C ARG A 67 -1.06 -3.97 -5.24
N VAL A 68 0.02 -3.88 -4.46
CA VAL A 68 0.24 -4.72 -3.29
C VAL A 68 0.65 -3.90 -2.07
N ALA A 69 0.00 -4.12 -0.93
CA ALA A 69 0.43 -3.60 0.37
C ALA A 69 0.80 -4.76 1.31
N VAL A 70 2.00 -4.72 1.87
CA VAL A 70 2.42 -5.63 2.94
C VAL A 70 2.46 -4.85 4.24
N ILE A 71 1.64 -5.25 5.20
CA ILE A 71 1.47 -4.60 6.51
C ILE A 71 2.06 -5.55 7.55
N PHE A 72 3.23 -5.24 8.10
CA PHE A 72 3.93 -6.08 9.08
C PHE A 72 3.38 -5.90 10.49
N SER A 73 2.97 -4.68 10.83
CA SER A 73 2.51 -4.29 12.15
C SER A 73 1.34 -3.30 12.10
N ASN A 74 0.72 -3.02 13.25
CA ASN A 74 -0.30 -1.98 13.35
C ASN A 74 0.27 -0.57 13.10
N TYR A 75 1.58 -0.36 13.27
CA TYR A 75 2.23 0.92 13.02
C TYR A 75 2.16 1.31 11.55
N ASP A 76 2.22 0.33 10.65
CA ASP A 76 2.17 0.55 9.19
C ASP A 76 0.82 1.09 8.70
N LEU A 77 -0.22 1.02 9.53
CA LEU A 77 -1.56 1.56 9.26
C LEU A 77 -1.75 3.00 9.73
N GLY A 78 -0.76 3.57 10.44
CA GLY A 78 -0.85 4.88 11.08
C GLY A 78 -2.15 5.15 11.83
N SER A 79 -3.01 6.05 11.35
CA SER A 79 -4.26 6.46 12.01
C SER A 79 -5.35 5.38 11.98
N VAL A 80 -5.34 4.46 11.02
CA VAL A 80 -6.39 3.44 10.82
C VAL A 80 -6.09 2.11 11.51
N THR A 81 -5.38 2.15 12.63
CA THR A 81 -5.01 0.95 13.43
C THR A 81 -6.20 0.07 13.84
N VAL A 82 -7.43 0.58 13.85
CA VAL A 82 -8.67 -0.21 14.07
C VAL A 82 -8.87 -1.32 13.02
N LEU A 83 -8.22 -1.19 11.87
CA LEU A 83 -8.20 -2.16 10.78
C LEU A 83 -7.06 -3.19 10.89
N TRP A 84 -6.25 -3.12 11.96
CA TRP A 84 -5.21 -4.10 12.23
C TRP A 84 -5.80 -5.51 12.33
N ARG A 85 -5.12 -6.46 11.69
CA ARG A 85 -5.56 -7.85 11.54
C ARG A 85 -6.93 -8.04 10.88
N LYS A 86 -7.41 -7.05 10.12
CA LYS A 86 -8.65 -7.15 9.33
C LYS A 86 -8.33 -6.95 7.84
N PRO A 87 -7.50 -7.82 7.23
CA PRO A 87 -6.94 -7.56 5.90
C PRO A 87 -8.02 -7.39 4.82
N GLN A 88 -9.13 -8.14 4.88
CA GLN A 88 -10.23 -8.00 3.92
C GLN A 88 -10.95 -6.65 4.03
N THR A 89 -11.19 -6.17 5.26
CA THR A 89 -11.83 -4.88 5.48
C THR A 89 -10.89 -3.75 5.10
N TYR A 90 -9.61 -3.86 5.44
CA TYR A 90 -8.60 -2.90 5.04
C TYR A 90 -8.41 -2.83 3.53
N ALA A 91 -8.43 -3.96 2.81
CA ALA A 91 -8.36 -3.95 1.34
C ALA A 91 -9.54 -3.21 0.69
N ARG A 92 -10.75 -3.31 1.26
CA ARG A 92 -11.90 -2.53 0.79
C ARG A 92 -11.75 -1.04 1.09
N PHE A 93 -11.28 -0.70 2.29
CA PHE A 93 -11.00 0.68 2.70
C PHE A 93 -9.95 1.31 1.77
N LEU A 94 -8.75 0.72 1.69
CA LEU A 94 -7.65 1.20 0.85
C LEU A 94 -8.04 1.23 -0.63
N GLY A 95 -8.84 0.26 -1.08
CA GLY A 95 -9.38 0.26 -2.44
C GLY A 95 -10.34 1.42 -2.73
N ALA A 96 -11.11 1.87 -1.74
CA ALA A 96 -11.96 3.05 -1.86
C ALA A 96 -11.13 4.34 -1.84
N GLU A 97 -10.13 4.42 -0.96
CA GLU A 97 -9.17 5.54 -0.92
C GLU A 97 -8.45 5.70 -2.27
N LEU A 98 -8.05 4.60 -2.91
CA LEU A 98 -7.36 4.65 -4.20
C LEU A 98 -8.29 4.87 -5.40
N ALA A 99 -9.62 4.78 -5.25
CA ALA A 99 -10.56 4.65 -6.37
C ALA A 99 -10.53 5.82 -7.36
N PHE A 100 -10.09 7.01 -6.93
CA PHE A 100 -9.99 8.20 -7.78
C PHE A 100 -8.82 8.13 -8.78
N VAL A 101 -7.77 7.35 -8.50
CA VAL A 101 -6.60 7.16 -9.39
C VAL A 101 -6.43 5.72 -9.87
N TYR A 102 -7.01 4.74 -9.18
CA TYR A 102 -6.78 3.33 -9.43
C TYR A 102 -7.97 2.47 -9.06
N SER A 103 -8.54 1.82 -10.06
CA SER A 103 -9.74 0.98 -9.94
C SER A 103 -9.49 -0.48 -10.32
N GLN A 104 -8.22 -0.91 -10.36
CA GLN A 104 -7.81 -2.28 -10.66
C GLN A 104 -7.57 -3.08 -9.36
N ARG A 105 -6.88 -4.21 -9.44
CA ARG A 105 -6.78 -5.18 -8.34
C ARG A 105 -5.84 -4.68 -7.24
N LEU A 106 -6.25 -4.84 -6.00
CA LEU A 106 -5.46 -4.53 -4.82
C LEU A 106 -5.35 -5.77 -3.94
N LEU A 107 -4.11 -6.15 -3.62
CA LEU A 107 -3.79 -7.20 -2.66
C LEU A 107 -3.20 -6.56 -1.40
N VAL A 108 -3.70 -6.99 -0.24
CA VAL A 108 -3.19 -6.65 1.08
C VAL A 108 -2.72 -7.95 1.74
N LEU A 109 -1.55 -7.91 2.38
CA LEU A 109 -1.10 -8.96 3.28
C LEU A 109 -0.90 -8.39 4.69
N MET A 110 -1.50 -9.05 5.68
CA MET A 110 -1.23 -8.88 7.11
C MET A 110 -0.76 -10.22 7.71
N PRO A 111 -0.19 -10.26 8.93
CA PRO A 111 0.31 -11.52 9.51
C PRO A 111 -0.75 -12.61 9.68
N ASN A 112 -2.05 -12.26 9.72
CA ASN A 112 -3.16 -13.19 9.88
C ASN A 112 -3.91 -13.50 8.58
N GLY A 113 -3.47 -12.98 7.42
CA GLY A 113 -4.11 -13.34 6.15
C GLY A 113 -4.08 -12.26 5.08
N PHE A 114 -4.76 -12.58 3.99
CA PHE A 114 -4.88 -11.73 2.81
C PHE A 114 -6.18 -10.95 2.77
N GLY A 115 -6.10 -9.77 2.16
CA GLY A 115 -7.24 -8.96 1.75
C GLY A 115 -7.15 -8.71 0.24
N PHE A 116 -8.28 -8.72 -0.43
CA PHE A 116 -8.36 -8.45 -1.86
C PHE A 116 -9.50 -7.50 -2.17
N ASN A 117 -9.25 -6.54 -3.07
CA ASN A 117 -10.25 -5.63 -3.58
C ASN A 117 -10.09 -5.41 -5.08
N TRP A 118 -11.19 -5.51 -5.81
CA TRP A 118 -11.30 -5.07 -7.20
C TRP A 118 -12.67 -4.42 -7.37
N PRO A 119 -12.73 -3.08 -7.47
CA PRO A 119 -14.00 -2.36 -7.49
C PRO A 119 -14.98 -2.92 -8.54
N LYS A 120 -16.25 -3.08 -8.16
CA LYS A 120 -17.33 -3.63 -9.00
C LYS A 120 -17.17 -5.12 -9.39
N HIS A 121 -16.20 -5.83 -8.83
CA HIS A 121 -15.99 -7.25 -9.08
C HIS A 121 -16.11 -8.05 -7.77
N SER A 122 -16.58 -9.29 -7.88
CA SER A 122 -16.66 -10.20 -6.73
C SER A 122 -15.27 -10.81 -6.46
N PRO A 123 -14.75 -10.77 -5.22
CA PRO A 123 -13.42 -11.29 -4.88
C PRO A 123 -13.41 -12.81 -4.59
N LYS A 124 -14.50 -13.53 -4.86
CA LYS A 124 -14.70 -14.92 -4.40
C LYS A 124 -13.65 -15.88 -4.98
N ALA A 125 -13.36 -15.76 -6.27
CA ALA A 125 -12.38 -16.62 -6.94
C ALA A 125 -10.96 -16.34 -6.43
N GLU A 126 -10.64 -15.06 -6.21
CA GLU A 126 -9.35 -14.63 -5.70
C GLU A 126 -9.13 -15.11 -4.27
N TYR A 127 -10.14 -15.03 -3.40
CA TYR A 127 -10.04 -15.61 -2.06
C TYR A 127 -9.88 -17.14 -2.08
N ALA A 128 -10.50 -17.85 -3.03
CA ALA A 128 -10.29 -19.29 -3.18
C ALA A 128 -8.86 -19.63 -3.61
N THR A 129 -8.22 -18.78 -4.41
CA THR A 129 -6.81 -18.88 -4.78
C THR A 129 -5.89 -18.54 -3.60
N LEU A 130 -6.17 -17.44 -2.91
CA LEU A 130 -5.38 -16.96 -1.77
C LEU A 130 -5.42 -17.91 -0.57
N ALA A 131 -6.51 -18.63 -0.37
CA ALA A 131 -6.64 -19.64 0.70
C ALA A 131 -5.62 -20.78 0.57
N LYS A 132 -5.03 -20.98 -0.62
CA LYS A 132 -4.00 -22.00 -0.88
C LYS A 132 -2.58 -21.50 -0.64
N VAL A 133 -2.40 -20.19 -0.41
CA VAL A 133 -1.10 -19.57 -0.19
C VAL A 133 -0.86 -19.44 1.32
N PRO A 134 0.14 -20.11 1.90
CA PRO A 134 0.44 -19.96 3.31
C PRO A 134 1.02 -18.57 3.60
N VAL A 135 0.61 -17.96 4.70
CA VAL A 135 1.24 -16.74 5.24
C VAL A 135 2.39 -17.15 6.14
N LYS A 136 3.62 -16.94 5.69
CA LYS A 136 4.83 -17.16 6.49
C LYS A 136 5.10 -15.94 7.37
N HIS A 137 5.79 -16.18 8.48
CA HIS A 137 6.16 -15.15 9.45
C HIS A 137 7.50 -14.48 9.14
N GLY A 138 7.73 -13.33 9.78
CA GLY A 138 8.93 -12.51 9.57
C GLY A 138 8.92 -11.73 8.26
N ALA A 139 9.79 -10.72 8.15
CA ALA A 139 9.81 -9.81 7.01
C ALA A 139 9.98 -10.57 5.67
N ALA A 140 11.01 -11.42 5.57
CA ALA A 140 11.26 -12.23 4.38
C ALA A 140 10.10 -13.18 4.06
N GLY A 141 9.59 -13.90 5.07
CA GLY A 141 8.49 -14.85 4.87
C GLY A 141 7.20 -14.19 4.39
N MET A 142 6.85 -13.02 4.92
CA MET A 142 5.68 -12.28 4.46
C MET A 142 5.86 -11.79 3.01
N LEU A 143 7.06 -11.31 2.64
CA LEU A 143 7.36 -10.89 1.26
C LEU A 143 7.32 -12.07 0.28
N GLU A 144 7.81 -13.26 0.68
CA GLU A 144 7.65 -14.50 -0.09
C GLU A 144 6.17 -14.87 -0.26
N SER A 145 5.37 -14.73 0.81
CA SER A 145 3.94 -15.04 0.78
C SER A 145 3.18 -14.10 -0.15
N ALA A 146 3.49 -12.80 -0.11
CA ALA A 146 2.95 -11.82 -1.04
C ALA A 146 3.35 -12.12 -2.49
N THR A 147 4.60 -12.52 -2.72
CA THR A 147 5.09 -12.91 -4.06
C THR A 147 4.31 -14.10 -4.60
N ALA A 148 4.16 -15.15 -3.79
CA ALA A 148 3.40 -16.35 -4.16
C ALA A 148 1.93 -16.03 -4.43
N ALA A 149 1.31 -15.16 -3.64
CA ALA A 149 -0.05 -14.70 -3.84
C ALA A 149 -0.24 -13.97 -5.18
N VAL A 150 0.65 -13.02 -5.52
CA VAL A 150 0.61 -12.31 -6.81
C VAL A 150 0.74 -13.29 -7.97
N GLN A 151 1.68 -14.22 -7.90
CA GLN A 151 1.90 -15.22 -8.94
C GLN A 151 0.71 -16.18 -9.09
N ALA A 152 0.11 -16.61 -7.98
CA ALA A 152 -1.06 -17.48 -8.00
C ALA A 152 -2.28 -16.78 -8.61
N LEU A 153 -2.53 -15.53 -8.22
CA LEU A 153 -3.61 -14.71 -8.76
C LEU A 153 -3.44 -14.44 -10.26
N ALA A 154 -2.23 -14.05 -10.69
CA ALA A 154 -1.95 -13.74 -12.09
C ALA A 154 -1.98 -14.98 -13.01
N LYS A 155 -1.85 -16.20 -12.48
CA LYS A 155 -2.04 -17.44 -13.24
C LYS A 155 -3.50 -17.88 -13.34
N ALA A 156 -4.34 -17.40 -12.42
CA ALA A 156 -5.73 -17.84 -12.29
C ALA A 156 -6.74 -16.91 -13.00
N GLY A 157 -6.32 -15.73 -13.46
CA GLY A 157 -7.14 -14.75 -14.17
C GLY A 157 -6.47 -14.27 -15.44
#